data_AF-A0A0K1EH37-F1
#
_entry.id   AF-A0A0K1EH37-F1
#
_cell.length_a   1.000
_cell.length_b   1.000
_cell.length_c   1.000
_cell.angle_alpha   90.00
_cell.angle_beta   90.00
_cell.angle_gamma   90.00
#
_symmetry.space_group_name_H-M   'P 1'
#
loop_
_entity.id
_entity.type
_entity.pdbx_description
1 polymer ?
#
loop_
_entity_poly.entity_id
_entity_poly.type
_entity_poly.pdbx_seq_one_letter_code
_entity_poly.pdbx_strand_id
1 'polypeptide(L)'
;MAILDDPQRLNRLDPAITRLDADAILDACVEEAARLAEAPIALVSLVMRHVQLFRAHRGLPPELALSCATSRRNSFCQFVVRDERPLVVEDTTIDSWVPQDLVERYGIRAYAGVPVRVDGQPIGTLCVIDITPRRFSPAVMNALEVLGTRVAARLSELVGDEPAEGPPAAPQERLRLLRRMARLLEGALQALGPPLEQARAAELSDTPTLDPAIRSDLSAAVLCYEDLAVAARELSTEATRLSRGAPDPRVETLLMEARSLTRELDEAGPMVRLAQGALSDRVGLEAAAKAVSVTRQALDFHANALAAAQRLLKAADAVDAAWTEVLTPAGEVAP
;
A
#
# COMPACT_ATOMS: atom_id res chain seq x y z
N MET A 1 -18.22 13.93 -2.42
CA MET A 1 -18.03 12.57 -2.98
C MET A 1 -16.61 12.55 -3.51
N ALA A 2 -15.73 11.86 -2.80
CA ALA A 2 -14.31 11.87 -3.06
C ALA A 2 -13.98 11.05 -4.31
N ILE A 3 -13.04 11.56 -5.10
CA ILE A 3 -12.46 10.80 -6.20
C ILE A 3 -11.41 9.85 -5.59
N LEU A 4 -11.68 8.54 -5.63
CA LEU A 4 -10.80 7.51 -5.03
C LEU A 4 -9.41 7.42 -5.68
N ASP A 5 -9.20 8.06 -6.83
CA ASP A 5 -7.90 8.10 -7.50
C ASP A 5 -7.27 9.51 -7.48
N ASP A 6 -7.85 10.44 -6.70
CA ASP A 6 -7.34 11.79 -6.52
C ASP A 6 -5.91 11.77 -5.95
N PRO A 7 -4.93 12.36 -6.68
CA PRO A 7 -3.57 12.52 -6.19
C PRO A 7 -3.48 13.23 -4.83
N GLN A 8 -4.32 14.23 -4.55
CA GLN A 8 -4.26 14.97 -3.27
C GLN A 8 -4.55 14.07 -2.08
N ARG A 9 -5.54 13.18 -2.21
CA ARG A 9 -5.92 12.22 -1.18
C ARG A 9 -4.89 11.08 -1.09
N LEU A 10 -4.44 10.55 -2.22
CA LEU A 10 -3.41 9.49 -2.24
C LEU A 10 -2.09 9.96 -1.63
N ASN A 11 -1.72 11.23 -1.79
CA ASN A 11 -0.52 11.81 -1.17
C ASN A 11 -0.61 11.90 0.37
N ARG A 12 -1.80 11.73 0.97
CA ARG A 12 -1.96 11.67 2.44
C ARG A 12 -1.76 10.28 3.02
N LEU A 13 -1.65 9.25 2.18
CA LEU A 13 -1.24 7.91 2.59
C LEU A 13 0.29 7.85 2.67
N ASP A 14 0.85 8.63 3.60
CA ASP A 14 2.30 8.69 3.84
C ASP A 14 2.86 7.32 4.27
N PRO A 15 4.12 6.97 3.92
CA PRO A 15 4.76 5.74 4.40
C PRO A 15 4.68 5.52 5.92
N ALA A 16 4.68 6.58 6.75
CA ALA A 16 4.48 6.46 8.19
C ALA A 16 3.07 5.97 8.56
N ILE A 17 2.06 6.35 7.77
CA ILE A 17 0.67 5.91 7.93
C ILE A 17 0.48 4.48 7.40
N THR A 18 1.15 4.09 6.30
CA THR A 18 0.95 2.79 5.64
C THR A 18 1.82 1.66 6.19
N ARG A 19 2.72 1.92 7.15
CA ARG A 19 3.45 0.88 7.87
C ARG A 19 2.49 -0.09 8.58
N LEU A 20 2.90 -1.36 8.63
CA LEU A 20 2.16 -2.43 9.31
C LEU A 20 2.78 -2.78 10.67
N ASP A 21 3.57 -1.87 11.23
CA ASP A 21 4.05 -1.98 12.61
C ASP A 21 2.88 -1.85 13.59
N ALA A 22 3.01 -2.51 14.74
CA ALA A 22 1.99 -2.44 15.78
C ALA A 22 1.85 -1.00 16.29
N ASP A 23 0.60 -0.53 16.43
CA ASP A 23 0.29 0.76 17.02
C ASP A 23 -0.76 0.57 18.10
N ALA A 24 -0.32 0.66 19.36
CA ALA A 24 -1.17 0.38 20.53
C ALA A 24 -2.43 1.26 20.59
N ILE A 25 -2.40 2.47 20.02
CA ILE A 25 -3.55 3.37 20.01
C ILE A 25 -4.57 2.90 18.98
N LEU A 26 -4.11 2.51 17.79
CA LEU A 26 -4.98 1.98 16.73
C LEU A 26 -5.54 0.60 17.11
N ASP A 27 -4.70 -0.25 17.71
CA ASP A 27 -5.09 -1.57 18.20
C ASP A 27 -6.18 -1.47 19.29
N ALA A 28 -6.02 -0.53 20.24
CA ALA A 28 -7.04 -0.25 21.24
C ALA A 28 -8.35 0.29 20.63
N CYS A 29 -8.28 1.07 19.55
CA CYS A 29 -9.48 1.56 18.85
C CYS A 29 -10.25 0.42 18.16
N VAL A 30 -9.57 -0.50 17.48
CA VAL A 30 -10.25 -1.65 16.85
C VAL A 30 -10.79 -2.64 17.89
N GLU A 31 -10.07 -2.85 18.99
CA GLU A 31 -10.54 -3.68 20.11
C GLU A 31 -11.84 -3.12 20.71
N GLU A 32 -11.87 -1.81 20.98
CA GLU A 32 -13.03 -1.12 21.54
C GLU A 32 -14.19 -1.03 20.55
N ALA A 33 -13.92 -0.79 19.26
CA ALA A 33 -14.95 -0.78 18.23
C ALA A 33 -15.65 -2.13 18.11
N ALA A 34 -14.89 -3.24 18.08
CA ALA A 34 -15.42 -4.59 18.06
C ALA A 34 -16.27 -4.87 19.30
N ARG A 35 -15.76 -4.50 20.49
CA ARG A 35 -16.44 -4.71 21.77
C ARG A 35 -17.78 -3.96 21.86
N LEU A 36 -17.80 -2.68 21.48
CA LEU A 36 -18.99 -1.85 21.55
C LEU A 36 -20.05 -2.25 20.51
N ALA A 37 -19.62 -2.70 19.33
CA ALA A 37 -20.52 -3.19 18.29
C ALA A 37 -20.97 -4.65 18.52
N GLU A 38 -20.38 -5.34 19.50
CA GLU A 38 -20.49 -6.79 19.71
C GLU A 38 -20.24 -7.59 18.41
N ALA A 39 -19.30 -7.10 17.60
CA ALA A 39 -18.96 -7.66 16.31
C ALA A 39 -17.62 -8.39 16.39
N PRO A 40 -17.45 -9.52 15.69
CA PRO A 40 -16.22 -10.31 15.75
C PRO A 40 -15.02 -9.62 15.11
N ILE A 41 -15.25 -8.68 14.18
CA ILE A 41 -14.21 -8.09 13.35
C ILE A 41 -14.28 -6.56 13.42
N ALA A 42 -13.13 -5.91 13.57
CA ALA A 42 -12.98 -4.46 13.43
C ALA A 42 -11.65 -4.10 12.78
N LEU A 43 -11.65 -3.04 11.96
CA LEU A 43 -10.51 -2.64 11.14
C LEU A 43 -10.32 -1.12 11.17
N VAL A 44 -9.07 -0.67 11.28
CA VAL A 44 -8.64 0.59 10.68
C VAL A 44 -8.15 0.26 9.27
N SER A 45 -8.85 0.76 8.27
CA SER A 45 -8.61 0.43 6.88
C SER A 45 -8.25 1.68 6.07
N LEU A 46 -7.24 1.57 5.20
CA LEU A 46 -6.79 2.65 4.32
C LEU A 46 -7.12 2.30 2.88
N VAL A 47 -7.71 3.25 2.14
CA VAL A 47 -8.19 3.03 0.77
C VAL A 47 -7.22 3.65 -0.24
N MET A 48 -6.36 2.79 -0.79
CA MET A 48 -5.32 3.13 -1.76
C MET A 48 -5.86 3.13 -3.20
N ARG A 49 -4.98 3.12 -4.21
CA ARG A 49 -5.40 3.13 -5.62
C ARG A 49 -6.03 1.80 -6.05
N HIS A 50 -5.41 0.68 -5.73
CA HIS A 50 -5.93 -0.63 -6.14
C HIS A 50 -6.24 -1.54 -4.95
N VAL A 51 -5.69 -1.19 -3.79
CA VAL A 51 -5.71 -2.01 -2.58
C VAL A 51 -6.42 -1.27 -1.44
N GLN A 52 -7.02 -2.05 -0.56
CA GLN A 52 -7.44 -1.65 0.76
C GLN A 52 -6.46 -2.27 1.76
N LEU A 53 -5.73 -1.45 2.50
CA LEU A 53 -4.77 -1.88 3.52
C LEU A 53 -5.44 -1.91 4.91
N PHE A 54 -5.05 -2.84 5.77
CA PHE A 54 -5.49 -2.94 7.17
C PHE A 54 -4.37 -2.45 8.08
N ARG A 55 -4.51 -1.21 8.56
CA ARG A 55 -3.50 -0.57 9.40
C ARG A 55 -3.52 -1.11 10.83
N ALA A 56 -4.69 -1.49 11.30
CA ALA A 56 -4.92 -2.22 12.54
C ALA A 56 -6.16 -3.09 12.35
N HIS A 57 -6.20 -4.26 12.98
CA HIS A 57 -7.33 -5.17 12.84
C HIS A 57 -7.49 -6.09 14.05
N ARG A 58 -8.72 -6.59 14.22
CA ARG A 58 -9.04 -7.69 15.11
C ARG A 58 -9.95 -8.69 14.41
N GLY A 59 -9.78 -9.97 14.72
CA GLY A 59 -10.76 -11.02 14.40
C GLY A 59 -10.83 -11.41 12.93
N LEU A 60 -9.93 -10.88 12.09
CA LEU A 60 -9.84 -11.26 10.70
C LEU A 60 -9.58 -12.76 10.54
N PRO A 61 -10.12 -13.38 9.47
CA PRO A 61 -9.70 -14.71 9.03
C PRO A 61 -8.16 -14.77 8.85
N PRO A 62 -7.51 -15.92 9.12
CA PRO A 62 -6.05 -16.03 9.10
C PRO A 62 -5.38 -15.50 7.82
N GLU A 63 -5.99 -15.77 6.66
CA GLU A 63 -5.52 -15.33 5.35
C GLU A 63 -5.46 -13.79 5.24
N LEU A 64 -6.48 -13.10 5.75
CA LEU A 64 -6.58 -11.65 5.73
C LEU A 64 -5.73 -10.99 6.82
N ALA A 65 -5.58 -11.65 7.97
CA ALA A 65 -4.68 -11.20 9.04
C ALA A 65 -3.20 -11.30 8.63
N LEU A 66 -2.85 -12.26 7.76
CA LEU A 66 -1.51 -12.38 7.19
C LEU A 66 -1.27 -11.36 6.08
N SER A 67 -2.22 -11.20 5.16
CA SER A 67 -2.06 -10.26 4.04
C SER A 67 -2.18 -8.79 4.46
N CYS A 68 -2.93 -8.51 5.54
CA CYS A 68 -3.33 -7.17 5.96
C CYS A 68 -3.92 -6.33 4.83
N ALA A 69 -4.54 -6.95 3.82
CA ALA A 69 -5.11 -6.20 2.70
C ALA A 69 -6.11 -7.00 1.86
N THR A 70 -6.91 -6.26 1.09
CA THR A 70 -7.85 -6.76 0.07
C THR A 70 -7.81 -5.87 -1.17
N SER A 71 -8.36 -6.34 -2.30
CA SER A 71 -8.63 -5.46 -3.45
C SER A 71 -9.58 -4.32 -3.05
N ARG A 72 -9.27 -3.08 -3.45
CA ARG A 72 -10.13 -1.91 -3.22
C ARG A 72 -11.51 -2.12 -3.83
N ARG A 73 -11.56 -2.61 -5.08
CA ARG A 73 -12.81 -2.81 -5.82
C ARG A 73 -13.77 -3.76 -5.08
N ASN A 74 -13.20 -4.68 -4.31
CA ASN A 74 -13.92 -5.65 -3.51
C ASN A 74 -14.01 -5.25 -2.03
N SER A 75 -14.15 -3.96 -1.73
CA SER A 75 -14.19 -3.48 -0.33
C SER A 75 -15.42 -2.65 -0.04
N PHE A 76 -15.91 -2.72 1.21
CA PHE A 76 -16.96 -1.84 1.70
C PHE A 76 -16.43 -0.42 1.97
N CYS A 77 -15.19 -0.30 2.45
CA CYS A 77 -14.64 0.98 2.87
C CYS A 77 -14.44 1.96 1.71
N GLN A 78 -14.28 1.47 0.47
CA GLN A 78 -14.24 2.34 -0.70
C GLN A 78 -15.53 3.19 -0.82
N PHE A 79 -16.69 2.65 -0.42
CA PHE A 79 -17.97 3.36 -0.51
C PHE A 79 -18.06 4.45 0.56
N VAL A 80 -17.56 4.19 1.77
CA VAL A 80 -17.46 5.18 2.84
C VAL A 80 -16.53 6.33 2.44
N VAL A 81 -15.37 6.01 1.88
CA VAL A 81 -14.39 7.02 1.43
C VAL A 81 -14.93 7.81 0.24
N ARG A 82 -15.50 7.13 -0.76
CA ARG A 82 -16.10 7.75 -1.95
C ARG A 82 -17.26 8.67 -1.57
N ASP A 83 -18.17 8.21 -0.73
CA ASP A 83 -19.36 8.97 -0.38
C ASP A 83 -19.12 9.97 0.76
N GLU A 84 -17.97 9.87 1.43
CA GLU A 84 -17.53 10.73 2.53
C GLU A 84 -18.44 10.72 3.76
N ARG A 85 -19.24 9.67 3.91
CA ARG A 85 -20.27 9.50 4.94
C ARG A 85 -20.25 8.08 5.51
N PRO A 86 -20.75 7.86 6.73
CA PRO A 86 -20.89 6.52 7.27
C PRO A 86 -21.71 5.60 6.35
N LEU A 87 -21.34 4.32 6.33
CA LEU A 87 -22.07 3.27 5.66
C LEU A 87 -22.50 2.22 6.68
N VAL A 88 -23.76 1.80 6.59
CA VAL A 88 -24.32 0.69 7.37
C VAL A 88 -24.99 -0.27 6.40
N VAL A 89 -24.61 -1.54 6.48
CA VAL A 89 -25.22 -2.67 5.77
C VAL A 89 -25.62 -3.68 6.84
N GLU A 90 -26.92 -3.81 7.11
CA GLU A 90 -27.42 -4.69 8.16
C GLU A 90 -27.43 -6.16 7.73
N ASP A 91 -27.68 -6.41 6.44
CA ASP A 91 -27.66 -7.73 5.84
C ASP A 91 -27.20 -7.64 4.37
N THR A 92 -26.02 -8.19 4.09
CA THR A 92 -25.43 -8.19 2.75
C THR A 92 -26.15 -9.09 1.75
N THR A 93 -27.04 -9.98 2.20
CA THR A 93 -27.79 -10.86 1.29
C THR A 93 -28.93 -10.16 0.57
N ILE A 94 -29.30 -8.96 1.02
CA ILE A 94 -30.42 -8.18 0.49
C ILE A 94 -29.99 -7.31 -0.70
N ASP A 95 -28.74 -6.86 -0.71
CA ASP A 95 -28.25 -5.82 -1.61
C ASP A 95 -27.20 -6.38 -2.59
N SER A 96 -27.47 -6.32 -3.89
CA SER A 96 -26.56 -6.84 -4.93
C SER A 96 -25.32 -5.98 -5.18
N TRP A 97 -25.32 -4.72 -4.72
CA TRP A 97 -24.22 -3.77 -4.94
C TRP A 97 -23.02 -4.01 -4.01
N VAL A 98 -23.19 -4.83 -2.97
CA VAL A 98 -22.13 -5.14 -1.99
C VAL A 98 -20.98 -5.92 -2.63
N PRO A 99 -19.77 -5.91 -2.04
CA PRO A 99 -18.64 -6.72 -2.50
C PRO A 99 -18.90 -8.23 -2.36
N GLN A 100 -19.41 -8.86 -3.42
CA GLN A 100 -19.87 -10.26 -3.42
C GLN A 100 -18.77 -11.23 -2.98
N ASP A 101 -17.55 -11.06 -3.50
CA ASP A 101 -16.43 -11.92 -3.13
C ASP A 101 -16.15 -11.90 -1.61
N LEU A 102 -16.31 -10.76 -0.92
CA LEU A 102 -16.14 -10.73 0.55
C LEU A 102 -17.31 -11.41 1.28
N VAL A 103 -18.52 -11.21 0.80
CA VAL A 103 -19.76 -11.77 1.36
C VAL A 103 -19.78 -13.28 1.26
N GLU A 104 -19.42 -13.81 0.10
CA GLU A 104 -19.42 -15.25 -0.19
C GLU A 104 -18.21 -15.93 0.46
N ARG A 105 -17.00 -15.38 0.28
CA ARG A 105 -15.76 -16.03 0.70
C ARG A 105 -15.54 -16.02 2.21
N TYR A 106 -15.87 -14.91 2.87
CA TYR A 106 -15.61 -14.74 4.31
C TYR A 106 -16.89 -14.74 5.13
N GLY A 107 -18.04 -15.03 4.50
CA GLY A 107 -19.32 -15.09 5.19
C GLY A 107 -19.77 -13.75 5.75
N ILE A 108 -19.30 -12.61 5.23
CA ILE A 108 -19.67 -11.29 5.75
C ILE A 108 -21.16 -11.07 5.54
N ARG A 109 -21.87 -10.72 6.62
CA ARG A 109 -23.31 -10.45 6.62
C ARG A 109 -23.68 -9.04 7.06
N ALA A 110 -22.86 -8.38 7.87
CA ALA A 110 -23.10 -7.00 8.24
C ALA A 110 -21.82 -6.17 8.23
N TYR A 111 -21.96 -4.88 7.96
CA TYR A 111 -20.88 -3.90 7.93
C TYR A 111 -21.36 -2.56 8.49
N ALA A 112 -20.56 -1.94 9.35
CA ALA A 112 -20.72 -0.53 9.68
C ALA A 112 -19.35 0.16 9.68
N GLY A 113 -19.24 1.30 9.00
CA GLY A 113 -17.98 2.02 8.89
C GLY A 113 -18.14 3.53 8.83
N VAL A 114 -17.18 4.24 9.40
CA VAL A 114 -17.12 5.70 9.42
C VAL A 114 -15.84 6.18 8.73
N PRO A 115 -15.87 7.34 8.04
CA PRO A 115 -14.70 7.87 7.34
C PRO A 115 -13.63 8.34 8.34
N VAL A 116 -12.37 8.01 8.04
CA VAL A 116 -11.18 8.51 8.74
C VAL A 116 -10.47 9.51 7.83
N ARG A 117 -10.20 10.71 8.36
CA ARG A 117 -9.62 11.82 7.61
C ARG A 117 -8.26 12.23 8.14
N VAL A 118 -7.33 12.52 7.24
CA VAL A 118 -6.04 13.16 7.55
C VAL A 118 -5.95 14.41 6.69
N ASP A 119 -5.69 15.56 7.33
CA ASP A 119 -5.66 16.88 6.68
C ASP A 119 -6.90 17.17 5.82
N GLY A 120 -8.08 16.79 6.33
CA GLY A 120 -9.36 16.97 5.66
C GLY A 120 -9.67 15.97 4.55
N GLN A 121 -8.71 15.12 4.15
CA GLN A 121 -8.88 14.12 3.09
C GLN A 121 -9.34 12.78 3.67
N PRO A 122 -10.40 12.14 3.13
CA PRO A 122 -10.84 10.82 3.56
C PRO A 122 -9.88 9.75 3.03
N ILE A 123 -8.98 9.25 3.87
CA ILE A 123 -7.96 8.28 3.45
C ILE A 123 -8.38 6.83 3.73
N GLY A 124 -9.42 6.62 4.55
CA GLY A 124 -9.77 5.31 5.04
C GLY A 124 -11.01 5.29 5.92
N THR A 125 -11.15 4.23 6.72
CA THR A 125 -12.29 4.00 7.63
C THR A 125 -11.87 3.35 8.93
N LEU A 126 -12.62 3.62 9.99
CA LEU A 126 -12.79 2.68 11.09
C LEU A 126 -14.10 1.93 10.85
N CYS A 127 -14.06 0.61 10.84
CA CYS A 127 -15.25 -0.20 10.59
C CYS A 127 -15.32 -1.47 11.43
N VAL A 128 -16.52 -2.00 11.55
CA VAL A 128 -16.86 -3.28 12.19
C VAL A 128 -17.61 -4.17 11.20
N ILE A 129 -17.37 -5.47 11.30
CA ILE A 129 -17.88 -6.48 10.38
C ILE A 129 -18.42 -7.66 11.19
N ASP A 130 -19.55 -8.20 10.76
CA ASP A 130 -20.16 -9.39 11.35
C ASP A 130 -20.46 -10.45 10.27
N ILE A 131 -20.41 -11.72 10.68
CA ILE A 131 -20.77 -12.90 9.88
C ILE A 131 -22.25 -13.29 10.06
N THR A 132 -22.97 -12.54 10.87
CA THR A 132 -24.42 -12.61 11.04
C THR A 132 -25.06 -11.26 10.70
N PRO A 133 -26.30 -11.23 10.17
CA PRO A 133 -27.01 -9.97 9.98
C PRO A 133 -27.14 -9.21 11.31
N ARG A 134 -26.90 -7.90 11.29
CA ARG A 134 -26.84 -7.09 12.51
C ARG A 134 -27.39 -5.69 12.29
N ARG A 135 -28.21 -5.26 13.24
CA ARG A 135 -28.57 -3.85 13.40
C ARG A 135 -27.58 -3.14 14.30
N PHE A 136 -26.92 -2.12 13.77
CA PHE A 136 -26.03 -1.28 14.56
C PHE A 136 -26.83 -0.13 15.15
N SER A 137 -26.88 -0.05 16.49
CA SER A 137 -27.64 1.00 17.16
C SER A 137 -27.02 2.39 16.90
N PRO A 138 -27.79 3.48 17.02
CA PRO A 138 -27.24 4.83 16.94
C PRO A 138 -26.10 5.09 17.93
N ALA A 139 -26.12 4.43 19.10
CA ALA A 139 -25.05 4.51 20.08
C ALA A 139 -23.74 3.87 19.57
N VAL A 140 -23.83 2.73 18.87
CA VAL A 140 -22.67 2.10 18.22
C VAL A 140 -22.11 3.01 17.13
N MET A 141 -22.96 3.58 16.29
CA MET A 141 -22.50 4.50 15.23
C MET A 141 -21.81 5.74 15.81
N ASN A 142 -22.39 6.35 16.85
CA ASN A 142 -21.77 7.47 17.54
C ASN A 142 -20.40 7.09 18.15
N ALA A 143 -20.30 5.90 18.74
CA ALA A 143 -19.03 5.40 19.26
C ALA A 143 -17.99 5.21 18.14
N LEU A 144 -18.39 4.65 16.99
CA LEU A 144 -17.50 4.51 15.83
C LEU A 144 -17.01 5.87 15.33
N GLU A 145 -17.87 6.89 15.27
CA GLU A 145 -17.47 8.25 14.87
C GLU A 145 -16.44 8.88 15.82
N VAL A 146 -16.64 8.72 17.14
CA VAL A 146 -15.69 9.18 18.16
C VAL A 146 -14.35 8.45 18.04
N LEU A 147 -14.37 7.12 17.93
CA LEU A 147 -13.17 6.32 17.74
C LEU A 147 -12.47 6.64 16.41
N GLY A 148 -13.25 6.88 15.34
CA GLY A 148 -12.73 7.29 14.03
C GLY A 148 -11.99 8.62 14.10
N THR A 149 -12.45 9.56 14.93
CA THR A 149 -11.75 10.83 15.20
C THR A 149 -10.42 10.58 15.93
N ARG A 150 -10.38 9.64 16.88
CA ARG A 150 -9.15 9.28 17.58
C ARG A 150 -8.14 8.56 16.67
N VAL A 151 -8.62 7.69 15.78
CA VAL A 151 -7.81 7.06 14.72
C VAL A 151 -7.23 8.14 13.81
N ALA A 152 -8.04 9.09 13.35
CA ALA A 152 -7.61 10.20 12.51
C ALA A 152 -6.48 11.01 13.17
N ALA A 153 -6.65 11.38 14.45
CA ALA A 153 -5.62 12.11 15.20
C ALA A 153 -4.31 11.34 15.26
N ARG A 154 -4.36 10.03 15.56
CA ARG A 154 -3.16 9.19 15.62
C ARG A 154 -2.44 9.09 14.27
N LEU A 155 -3.18 8.92 13.18
CA LEU A 155 -2.60 8.87 11.84
C LEU A 155 -1.96 10.22 11.45
N SER A 156 -2.55 11.35 11.85
CA SER A 156 -1.95 12.68 11.66
C SER A 156 -0.65 12.86 12.44
N GLU A 157 -0.54 12.33 13.67
CA GLU A 157 0.69 12.38 14.46
C GLU A 157 1.85 11.63 13.80
N LEU A 158 1.59 10.46 13.20
CA LEU A 158 2.61 9.64 12.55
C LEU A 158 3.31 10.36 11.38
N VAL A 159 2.64 11.31 10.73
CA VAL A 159 3.21 12.13 9.65
C VAL A 159 4.18 13.20 10.19
N GLY A 160 4.11 13.53 11.49
CA GLY A 160 4.91 14.58 12.13
C GLY A 160 6.27 14.14 12.70
N ASP A 161 6.52 12.84 12.83
CA ASP A 161 7.77 12.27 13.39
C ASP A 161 8.76 11.89 12.26
N GLU A 162 9.55 12.85 11.78
CA GLU A 162 10.74 12.53 10.97
C GLU A 162 11.97 12.22 11.87
N PRO A 163 12.82 11.23 11.52
CA PRO A 163 14.03 10.94 12.28
C PRO A 163 15.02 12.11 12.25
N ALA A 164 15.64 12.39 13.40
CA ALA A 164 16.61 13.46 13.63
C ALA A 164 17.68 13.59 12.53
N GLU A 165 17.86 14.83 12.04
CA GLU A 165 18.81 15.21 10.99
C GLU A 165 20.27 15.01 11.43
N GLY A 166 21.04 14.27 10.62
CA GLY A 166 22.49 14.47 10.54
C GLY A 166 22.83 15.75 9.76
N PRO A 167 24.10 16.19 9.75
CA PRO A 167 24.49 17.40 9.00
C PRO A 167 24.05 17.29 7.52
N PRO A 168 23.58 18.40 6.90
CA PRO A 168 23.05 18.35 5.55
C PRO A 168 24.15 17.98 4.55
N ALA A 169 24.07 16.77 4.00
CA ALA A 169 24.87 16.39 2.84
C ALA A 169 24.55 17.33 1.66
N ALA A 170 25.56 17.69 0.88
CA ALA A 170 25.41 18.57 -0.27
C ALA A 170 24.37 17.98 -1.27
N PRO A 171 23.54 18.80 -1.94
CA PRO A 171 22.52 18.31 -2.87
C PRO A 171 23.06 17.33 -3.93
N GLN A 172 24.28 17.57 -4.46
CA GLN A 172 24.88 16.66 -5.43
C GLN A 172 25.22 15.28 -4.83
N GLU A 173 25.61 15.21 -3.56
CA GLU A 173 25.91 13.94 -2.89
C GLU A 173 24.64 13.13 -2.64
N ARG A 174 23.54 13.80 -2.25
CA ARG A 174 22.22 13.19 -2.11
C ARG A 174 21.68 12.67 -3.44
N LEU A 175 21.82 13.44 -4.53
CA LEU A 175 21.44 13.00 -5.87
C LEU A 175 22.23 11.75 -6.32
N ARG A 176 23.54 11.70 -6.03
CA ARG A 176 24.37 10.51 -6.31
C ARG A 176 23.89 9.28 -5.51
N LEU A 177 23.57 9.47 -4.23
CA LEU A 177 23.01 8.40 -3.40
C LEU A 177 21.67 7.90 -3.97
N LEU A 178 20.75 8.80 -4.29
CA LEU A 178 19.46 8.48 -4.90
C LEU A 178 19.60 7.70 -6.20
N ARG A 179 20.50 8.13 -7.09
CA ARG A 179 20.80 7.40 -8.34
C ARG A 179 21.32 6.00 -8.08
N ARG A 180 22.22 5.84 -7.09
CA ARG A 180 22.74 4.52 -6.71
C ARG A 180 21.62 3.60 -6.20
N MET A 181 20.76 4.10 -5.30
CA MET A 181 19.63 3.33 -4.78
C MET A 181 18.63 2.96 -5.89
N ALA A 182 18.30 3.92 -6.77
CA ALA A 182 17.40 3.69 -7.89
C ALA A 182 17.92 2.61 -8.85
N ARG A 183 19.21 2.61 -9.18
CA ARG A 183 19.83 1.57 -10.03
C ARG A 183 19.81 0.19 -9.38
N LEU A 184 20.05 0.13 -8.07
CA LEU A 184 19.98 -1.13 -7.32
C LEU A 184 18.56 -1.70 -7.34
N LEU A 185 17.55 -0.85 -7.07
CA LEU A 185 16.14 -1.23 -7.13
C LEU A 185 15.73 -1.68 -8.55
N GLU A 186 16.12 -0.94 -9.58
CA GLU A 186 15.84 -1.31 -10.98
C GLU A 186 16.47 -2.66 -11.33
N GLY A 187 17.76 -2.87 -11.02
CA GLY A 187 18.46 -4.11 -11.32
C GLY A 187 17.86 -5.32 -10.59
N ALA A 188 17.45 -5.14 -9.33
CA ALA A 188 16.76 -6.18 -8.58
C ALA A 188 15.37 -6.49 -9.15
N LEU A 189 14.61 -5.47 -9.55
CA LEU A 189 13.34 -5.68 -10.26
C LEU A 189 13.57 -6.45 -11.58
N GLN A 190 14.55 -6.06 -12.39
CA GLN A 190 14.86 -6.80 -13.63
C GLN A 190 15.21 -8.27 -13.36
N ALA A 191 15.94 -8.57 -12.28
CA ALA A 191 16.29 -9.93 -11.90
C ALA A 191 15.09 -10.79 -11.48
N LEU A 192 14.01 -10.16 -10.99
CA LEU A 192 12.77 -10.85 -10.60
C LEU A 192 11.87 -11.18 -11.80
N GLY A 193 12.06 -10.51 -12.95
CA GLY A 193 11.22 -10.71 -14.14
C GLY A 193 11.16 -12.16 -14.66
N PRO A 194 12.30 -12.85 -14.88
CA PRO A 194 12.28 -14.20 -15.44
C PRO A 194 11.57 -15.24 -14.55
N PRO A 195 11.82 -15.33 -13.21
CA PRO A 195 11.06 -16.21 -12.33
C PRO A 195 9.54 -15.96 -12.35
N LEU A 196 9.17 -14.68 -12.41
CA LEU A 196 7.78 -14.25 -12.45
C LEU A 196 7.07 -14.64 -13.76
N GLU A 197 7.73 -14.49 -14.91
CA GLU A 197 7.19 -14.94 -16.20
C GLU A 197 7.15 -16.47 -16.33
N GLN A 198 8.10 -17.19 -15.74
CA GLN A 198 8.05 -18.66 -15.67
C GLN A 198 6.85 -19.14 -14.84
N ALA A 199 6.59 -18.50 -13.70
CA ALA A 199 5.41 -18.78 -12.89
C ALA A 199 4.11 -18.49 -13.65
N ARG A 200 4.04 -17.35 -14.36
CA ARG A 200 2.91 -17.01 -15.23
C ARG A 200 2.65 -18.06 -16.30
N ALA A 201 3.69 -18.55 -16.95
CA ALA A 201 3.60 -19.58 -17.97
C ALA A 201 3.13 -20.93 -17.38
N ALA A 202 3.58 -21.27 -16.18
CA ALA A 202 3.14 -22.46 -15.47
C ALA A 202 1.67 -22.39 -15.03
N GLU A 203 1.19 -21.23 -14.57
CA GLU A 203 -0.22 -21.00 -14.20
C GLU A 203 -1.19 -21.06 -15.41
N LEU A 204 -0.70 -20.79 -16.62
CA LEU A 204 -1.47 -20.96 -17.86
C LEU A 204 -1.57 -22.42 -18.32
N SER A 205 -0.90 -23.35 -17.62
CA SER A 205 -1.06 -24.79 -17.83
C SER A 205 -2.07 -25.35 -16.83
N ASP A 206 -2.97 -26.24 -17.26
CA ASP A 206 -3.97 -26.92 -16.39
C ASP A 206 -3.34 -27.91 -15.39
N THR A 207 -2.08 -27.72 -14.99
CA THR A 207 -1.40 -28.61 -14.04
C THR A 207 -1.65 -28.19 -12.59
N PRO A 208 -2.16 -29.09 -11.73
CA PRO A 208 -2.62 -28.75 -10.37
C PRO A 208 -1.48 -28.51 -9.36
N THR A 209 -0.22 -28.66 -9.75
CA THR A 209 0.94 -28.53 -8.85
C THR A 209 2.10 -27.83 -9.55
N LEU A 210 2.50 -26.67 -9.03
CA LEU A 210 3.71 -25.94 -9.45
C LEU A 210 4.97 -26.80 -9.25
N ASP A 211 5.88 -26.75 -10.22
CA ASP A 211 7.21 -27.37 -10.15
C ASP A 211 7.96 -26.88 -8.89
N PRO A 212 8.61 -27.78 -8.11
CA PRO A 212 9.39 -27.40 -6.93
C PRO A 212 10.46 -26.33 -7.15
N ALA A 213 11.10 -26.30 -8.32
CA ALA A 213 12.09 -25.27 -8.67
C ALA A 213 11.41 -23.90 -8.84
N ILE A 214 10.30 -23.83 -9.59
CA ILE A 214 9.50 -22.61 -9.76
C ILE A 214 8.96 -22.11 -8.42
N ARG A 215 8.52 -23.03 -7.55
CA ARG A 215 8.06 -22.73 -6.19
C ARG A 215 9.17 -22.10 -5.34
N SER A 216 10.39 -22.63 -5.42
CA SER A 216 11.57 -22.09 -4.72
C SER A 216 11.92 -20.69 -5.22
N ASP A 217 11.95 -20.50 -6.54
CA ASP A 217 12.28 -19.21 -7.16
C ASP A 217 11.24 -18.13 -6.83
N LEU A 218 9.95 -18.49 -6.83
CA LEU A 218 8.88 -17.59 -6.38
C LEU A 218 8.99 -17.22 -4.89
N SER A 219 9.39 -18.17 -4.05
CA SER A 219 9.58 -17.90 -2.62
C SER A 219 10.74 -16.92 -2.39
N ALA A 220 11.84 -17.06 -3.15
CA ALA A 220 12.95 -16.13 -3.14
C ALA A 220 12.55 -14.75 -3.70
N ALA A 221 11.75 -14.72 -4.77
CA ALA A 221 11.25 -13.49 -5.35
C ALA A 221 10.38 -12.69 -4.37
N VAL A 222 9.54 -13.39 -3.61
CA VAL A 222 8.70 -12.82 -2.58
C VAL A 222 9.51 -12.17 -1.44
N LEU A 223 10.54 -12.84 -0.93
CA LEU A 223 11.44 -12.26 0.09
C LEU A 223 12.15 -11.00 -0.45
N CYS A 224 12.60 -11.05 -1.70
CA CYS A 224 13.24 -9.91 -2.36
C CYS A 224 12.32 -8.69 -2.43
N TYR A 225 11.02 -8.86 -2.68
CA TYR A 225 10.06 -7.74 -2.72
C TYR A 225 9.93 -6.98 -1.40
N GLU A 226 9.98 -7.66 -0.27
CA GLU A 226 9.91 -7.02 1.05
C GLU A 226 11.12 -6.11 1.26
N ASP A 227 12.31 -6.58 0.90
CA ASP A 227 13.56 -5.81 0.94
C ASP A 227 13.51 -4.61 -0.02
N LEU A 228 12.95 -4.80 -1.23
CA LEU A 228 12.78 -3.72 -2.21
C LEU A 228 11.86 -2.62 -1.70
N ALA A 229 10.75 -2.98 -1.03
CA ALA A 229 9.84 -2.01 -0.46
C ALA A 229 10.51 -1.16 0.64
N VAL A 230 11.36 -1.77 1.47
CA VAL A 230 12.16 -1.04 2.47
C VAL A 230 13.11 -0.06 1.78
N ALA A 231 13.90 -0.54 0.82
CA ALA A 231 14.86 0.30 0.10
C ALA A 231 14.20 1.43 -0.70
N ALA A 232 13.00 1.22 -1.24
CA ALA A 232 12.24 2.27 -1.92
C ALA A 232 11.74 3.37 -0.96
N ARG A 233 11.30 3.00 0.26
CA ARG A 233 10.93 3.99 1.28
C ARG A 233 12.12 4.84 1.73
N GLU A 234 13.29 4.24 1.89
CA GLU A 234 14.53 4.97 2.17
C GLU A 234 14.87 5.94 1.03
N LEU A 235 14.73 5.48 -0.22
CA LEU A 235 14.94 6.30 -1.41
C LEU A 235 13.99 7.50 -1.41
N SER A 236 12.70 7.30 -1.17
CA SER A 236 11.69 8.36 -1.12
C SER A 236 11.96 9.37 0.00
N THR A 237 12.43 8.90 1.15
CA THR A 237 12.86 9.76 2.26
C THR A 237 14.02 10.66 1.81
N GLU A 238 15.01 10.09 1.15
CA GLU A 238 16.17 10.85 0.67
C GLU A 238 15.79 11.83 -0.46
N ALA A 239 14.84 11.48 -1.32
CA ALA A 239 14.30 12.36 -2.34
C ALA A 239 13.54 13.55 -1.73
N THR A 240 12.83 13.31 -0.63
CA THR A 240 12.12 14.38 0.12
C THR A 240 13.12 15.36 0.71
N ARG A 241 14.22 14.86 1.30
CA ARG A 241 15.30 15.70 1.82
C ARG A 241 15.98 16.52 0.72
N LEU A 242 16.22 15.91 -0.45
CA LEU A 242 16.79 16.61 -1.60
C LEU A 242 15.86 17.75 -2.06
N SER A 243 14.56 17.48 -2.17
CA SER A 243 13.56 18.47 -2.58
C SER A 243 13.47 19.66 -1.62
N ARG A 244 13.60 19.42 -0.30
CA ARG A 244 13.66 20.51 0.69
C ARG A 244 14.95 21.33 0.60
N GLY A 245 16.10 20.67 0.38
CA GLY A 245 17.41 21.32 0.34
C GLY A 245 17.74 22.02 -0.98
N ALA A 246 17.05 21.66 -2.07
CA ALA A 246 17.26 22.21 -3.40
C ALA A 246 15.93 22.31 -4.16
N PRO A 247 15.13 23.37 -3.93
CA PRO A 247 13.86 23.56 -4.61
C PRO A 247 14.07 23.82 -6.12
N ASP A 248 13.76 22.81 -6.93
CA ASP A 248 13.86 22.79 -8.40
C ASP A 248 12.72 21.91 -8.94
N PRO A 249 11.95 22.33 -9.97
CA PRO A 249 10.86 21.54 -10.55
C PRO A 249 11.27 20.13 -11.02
N ARG A 250 12.54 19.96 -11.42
CA ARG A 250 13.09 18.66 -11.82
C ARG A 250 13.30 17.76 -10.60
N VAL A 251 13.70 18.33 -9.46
CA VAL A 251 13.82 17.61 -8.19
C VAL A 251 12.44 17.24 -7.64
N GLU A 252 11.43 18.09 -7.83
CA GLU A 252 10.03 17.72 -7.51
C GLU A 252 9.53 16.54 -8.36
N THR A 253 9.88 16.52 -9.65
CA THR A 253 9.59 15.39 -10.54
C THR A 253 10.29 14.11 -10.06
N LEU A 254 11.56 14.20 -9.65
CA LEU A 254 12.30 13.09 -9.07
C LEU A 254 11.61 12.55 -7.81
N LEU A 255 11.20 13.44 -6.89
CA LEU A 255 10.47 13.06 -5.69
C LEU A 255 9.15 12.37 -6.02
N MET A 256 8.42 12.87 -7.02
CA MET A 256 7.17 12.25 -7.46
C MET A 256 7.41 10.82 -7.96
N GLU A 257 8.45 10.58 -8.77
CA GLU A 257 8.78 9.23 -9.24
C GLU A 257 9.29 8.31 -8.12
N ALA A 258 10.04 8.84 -7.14
CA ALA A 258 10.49 8.10 -5.97
C ALA A 258 9.31 7.61 -5.11
N ARG A 259 8.32 8.49 -4.89
CA ARG A 259 7.06 8.15 -4.22
C ARG A 259 6.24 7.17 -5.04
N SER A 260 6.23 7.32 -6.36
CA SER A 260 5.55 6.40 -7.27
C SER A 260 6.11 4.98 -7.13
N LEU A 261 7.44 4.81 -7.21
CA LEU A 261 8.11 3.52 -7.02
C LEU A 261 7.80 2.91 -5.65
N THR A 262 7.88 3.71 -4.59
CA THR A 262 7.56 3.27 -3.22
C THR A 262 6.14 2.74 -3.13
N ARG A 263 5.19 3.47 -3.71
CA ARG A 263 3.78 3.07 -3.75
C ARG A 263 3.57 1.77 -4.51
N GLU A 264 4.19 1.59 -5.68
CA GLU A 264 4.05 0.34 -6.45
C GLU A 264 4.55 -0.87 -5.64
N LEU A 265 5.67 -0.72 -4.93
CA LEU A 265 6.24 -1.79 -4.09
C LEU A 265 5.44 -2.03 -2.81
N ASP A 266 4.91 -0.98 -2.18
CA ASP A 266 4.02 -1.12 -1.01
C ASP A 266 2.69 -1.79 -1.40
N GLU A 267 2.12 -1.43 -2.56
CA GLU A 267 0.90 -2.04 -3.09
C GLU A 267 1.14 -3.51 -3.52
N ALA A 268 2.37 -3.87 -3.88
CA ALA A 268 2.75 -5.26 -4.15
C ALA A 268 2.76 -6.16 -2.90
N GLY A 269 3.07 -5.61 -1.72
CA GLY A 269 3.32 -6.34 -0.48
C GLY A 269 2.23 -7.34 -0.04
N PRO A 270 0.93 -7.00 -0.06
CA PRO A 270 -0.13 -7.95 0.30
C PRO A 270 -0.21 -9.18 -0.60
N MET A 271 0.07 -9.03 -1.90
CA MET A 271 0.04 -10.15 -2.85
C MET A 271 1.27 -11.03 -2.69
N VAL A 272 2.41 -10.41 -2.42
CA VAL A 272 3.66 -11.08 -2.04
C VAL A 272 3.44 -11.98 -0.83
N ARG A 273 2.78 -11.48 0.23
CA ARG A 273 2.41 -12.28 1.42
C ARG A 273 1.41 -13.40 1.14
N LEU A 274 0.42 -13.16 0.28
CA LEU A 274 -0.55 -14.18 -0.12
C LEU A 274 0.13 -15.30 -0.93
N ALA A 275 1.04 -14.93 -1.83
CA ALA A 275 1.86 -15.87 -2.58
C ALA A 275 2.76 -16.70 -1.63
N GLN A 276 3.42 -16.07 -0.66
CA GLN A 276 4.18 -16.72 0.43
C GLN A 276 3.33 -17.77 1.18
N GLY A 277 2.09 -17.42 1.53
CA GLY A 277 1.13 -18.32 2.18
C GLY A 277 0.80 -19.53 1.31
N ALA A 278 0.47 -19.30 0.04
CA ALA A 278 0.16 -20.36 -0.92
C ALA A 278 1.36 -21.29 -1.18
N LEU A 279 2.59 -20.75 -1.24
CA LEU A 279 3.82 -21.51 -1.47
C LEU A 279 4.24 -22.35 -0.25
N SER A 280 3.82 -21.96 0.96
CA SER A 280 4.16 -22.65 2.22
C SER A 280 3.17 -23.76 2.61
N ASP A 281 2.24 -24.14 1.72
CA ASP A 281 1.14 -25.10 1.94
C ASP A 281 0.26 -24.76 3.18
N ARG A 282 0.30 -23.49 3.63
CA ARG A 282 -0.48 -22.99 4.79
C ARG A 282 -1.91 -22.61 4.43
N VAL A 283 -2.28 -22.65 3.15
CA VAL A 283 -3.59 -22.25 2.64
C VAL A 283 -4.13 -23.35 1.71
N GLY A 284 -5.44 -23.66 1.80
CA GLY A 284 -6.05 -24.82 1.14
C GLY A 284 -6.23 -24.71 -0.40
N LEU A 285 -6.71 -25.79 -1.04
CA LEU A 285 -6.87 -25.92 -2.51
C LEU A 285 -7.70 -24.80 -3.18
N GLU A 286 -8.74 -24.28 -2.52
CA GLU A 286 -9.48 -23.11 -3.03
C GLU A 286 -8.66 -21.82 -3.01
N ALA A 287 -7.73 -21.68 -2.08
CA ALA A 287 -6.82 -20.55 -2.02
C ALA A 287 -5.72 -20.62 -3.09
N ALA A 288 -5.35 -21.83 -3.55
CA ALA A 288 -4.44 -22.01 -4.67
C ALA A 288 -5.03 -21.50 -6.00
N ALA A 289 -6.32 -21.71 -6.27
CA ALA A 289 -6.99 -21.11 -7.44
C ALA A 289 -7.08 -19.57 -7.34
N LYS A 290 -7.18 -19.04 -6.11
CA LYS A 290 -7.16 -17.60 -5.82
C LYS A 290 -5.75 -17.00 -5.94
N ALA A 291 -4.71 -17.81 -5.72
CA ALA A 291 -3.32 -17.42 -5.94
C ALA A 291 -3.09 -16.99 -7.41
N VAL A 292 -3.68 -17.67 -8.40
CA VAL A 292 -3.54 -17.33 -9.83
C VAL A 292 -3.98 -15.90 -10.17
N SER A 293 -5.11 -15.44 -9.63
CA SER A 293 -5.55 -14.04 -9.84
C SER A 293 -4.64 -13.04 -9.11
N VAL A 294 -4.06 -13.45 -8.00
CA VAL A 294 -3.16 -12.63 -7.18
C VAL A 294 -1.76 -12.56 -7.80
N THR A 295 -1.28 -13.65 -8.38
CA THR A 295 -0.04 -13.71 -9.17
C THR A 295 -0.14 -12.77 -10.37
N ARG A 296 -1.25 -12.79 -11.12
CA ARG A 296 -1.44 -11.87 -12.25
C ARG A 296 -1.38 -10.41 -11.83
N GLN A 297 -2.03 -10.04 -10.73
CA GLN A 297 -1.95 -8.67 -10.22
C GLN A 297 -0.53 -8.34 -9.77
N ALA A 298 0.15 -9.25 -9.06
CA ALA A 298 1.54 -9.06 -8.62
C ALA A 298 2.50 -8.83 -9.81
N LEU A 299 2.25 -9.47 -10.96
CA LEU A 299 2.99 -9.24 -12.20
C LEU A 299 2.77 -7.83 -12.77
N ASP A 300 1.54 -7.33 -12.72
CA ASP A 300 1.25 -5.95 -13.15
C ASP A 300 1.96 -4.94 -12.23
N PHE A 301 1.96 -5.17 -10.91
CA PHE A 301 2.72 -4.34 -9.96
C PHE A 301 4.22 -4.43 -10.19
N HIS A 302 4.74 -5.62 -10.52
CA HIS A 302 6.14 -5.78 -10.91
C HIS A 302 6.51 -4.86 -12.07
N ALA A 303 5.72 -4.94 -13.15
CA ALA A 303 5.94 -4.16 -14.35
C ALA A 303 5.83 -2.65 -14.06
N ASN A 304 4.86 -2.24 -13.25
CA ASN A 304 4.68 -0.84 -12.86
C ASN A 304 5.83 -0.33 -11.99
N ALA A 305 6.29 -1.12 -11.02
CA ALA A 305 7.45 -0.80 -10.17
C ALA A 305 8.71 -0.66 -11.02
N LEU A 306 8.96 -1.58 -11.95
CA LEU A 306 10.09 -1.49 -12.87
C LEU A 306 10.02 -0.22 -13.73
N ALA A 307 8.84 0.09 -14.28
CA ALA A 307 8.64 1.30 -15.06
C ALA A 307 8.82 2.57 -14.21
N ALA A 308 8.42 2.56 -12.93
CA ALA A 308 8.62 3.66 -12.00
C ALA A 308 10.11 3.86 -11.66
N ALA A 309 10.86 2.78 -11.44
CA ALA A 309 12.31 2.85 -11.22
C ALA A 309 13.04 3.45 -12.45
N GLN A 310 12.63 3.08 -13.66
CA GLN A 310 13.16 3.63 -14.91
C GLN A 310 12.86 5.13 -15.06
N ARG A 311 11.63 5.56 -14.76
CA ARG A 311 11.27 6.99 -14.79
C ARG A 311 12.03 7.78 -13.73
N LEU A 312 12.21 7.23 -12.54
CA LEU A 312 13.02 7.83 -11.47
C LEU A 312 14.47 8.05 -11.91
N LEU A 313 15.10 7.05 -12.56
CA LEU A 313 16.46 7.19 -13.09
C LEU A 313 16.55 8.28 -14.15
N LYS A 314 15.58 8.32 -15.07
CA LYS A 314 15.49 9.38 -16.08
C LYS A 314 15.34 10.77 -15.45
N ALA A 315 14.52 10.90 -14.40
CA ALA A 315 14.38 12.15 -13.67
C ALA A 315 15.69 12.55 -12.97
N ALA A 316 16.40 11.60 -12.38
CA ALA A 316 17.68 11.85 -11.73
C ALA A 316 18.78 12.26 -12.70
N ASP A 317 18.83 11.67 -13.90
CA ASP A 317 19.75 12.08 -14.95
C ASP A 317 19.43 13.51 -15.46
N ALA A 318 18.15 13.88 -15.52
CA ALA A 318 17.75 15.24 -15.90
C ALA A 318 18.12 16.30 -14.86
N VAL A 319 18.09 15.97 -13.57
CA VAL A 319 18.60 16.85 -12.49
C VAL A 319 20.12 16.98 -12.57
N ASP A 320 20.83 15.86 -12.76
CA ASP A 320 22.29 15.83 -12.82
C ASP A 320 22.83 16.67 -14.00
N ALA A 321 22.22 16.53 -15.18
CA ALA A 321 22.57 17.34 -16.35
C ALA A 321 22.37 18.84 -16.09
N ALA A 322 21.23 19.22 -15.49
CA ALA A 322 20.92 20.61 -15.19
C ALA A 322 21.93 21.23 -14.21
N TRP A 323 22.28 20.50 -13.17
CA TRP A 323 23.22 20.98 -12.15
C TRP A 323 24.66 21.01 -12.64
N THR A 324 25.00 20.16 -13.62
CA THR A 324 26.32 20.17 -14.27
C THR A 324 26.47 21.37 -15.22
N GLU A 325 25.43 21.69 -16.00
CA GLU A 325 25.44 22.85 -16.91
C GLU A 325 25.62 24.20 -16.17
N VAL A 326 25.03 24.34 -14.98
CA VAL A 326 25.17 25.55 -14.14
C VAL A 326 26.60 25.75 -13.62
N LEU A 327 27.41 24.69 -13.54
CA LEU A 327 28.81 24.73 -13.07
C LEU A 327 29.83 24.98 -14.19
N THR A 328 29.41 24.99 -15.45
CA THR A 328 30.22 25.42 -16.60
C THR A 328 29.78 26.82 -17.06
N PRO A 329 30.45 27.91 -16.66
CA PRO A 329 30.15 29.21 -17.23
C PRO A 329 30.60 29.22 -18.70
N ALA A 330 29.73 29.71 -19.59
CA ALA A 330 30.12 30.11 -20.93
C ALA A 330 31.16 31.24 -20.82
N GLY A 331 32.45 30.92 -20.93
CA GLY A 331 33.49 31.90 -20.66
C GLY A 331 34.93 31.42 -20.83
N GLU A 332 35.27 30.80 -21.96
CA GLU A 332 36.62 30.94 -22.53
C GLU A 332 36.48 31.36 -24.00
N VAL A 333 36.28 32.66 -24.21
CA VAL A 333 36.68 33.30 -25.46
C VAL A 333 38.18 33.50 -25.36
N ALA A 334 38.94 32.62 -26.01
CA ALA A 334 40.39 32.75 -26.12
C ALA A 334 40.77 34.00 -26.96
N PRO A 335 41.88 34.68 -26.63
CA PRO A 335 42.29 35.95 -27.25
C PRO A 335 42.79 35.80 -28.69
#